data_AF-A0A9Y2IJI7-F1
#
_entry.id   AF-A0A9Y2IJI7-F1
#
_cell.length_a   1.000
_cell.length_b   1.000
_cell.length_c   1.000
_cell.angle_alpha   90.00
_cell.angle_beta   90.00
_cell.angle_gamma   90.00
#
_symmetry.space_group_name_H-M   'P 1'
#
loop_
_entity.id
_entity.type
_entity.pdbx_description
1 polymer ?
#
loop_
_entity_poly.entity_id
_entity_poly.type
_entity_poly.pdbx_seq_one_letter_code
_entity_poly.pdbx_strand_id
1 'polypeptide(L)' 'MSSVDINARGPAHLVEASRGLDATVPAAVRELFDRAVARGHGAHGVASVVEVIRQPSAEVHVQA' A
#
# COMPACT_ATOMS: atom_id res chain seq x y z
N MET A 1 -18.54 -0.90 -4.82
CA MET A 1 -17.07 -1.04 -5.00
C MET A 1 -16.44 -1.31 -3.64
N SER A 2 -15.42 -2.18 -3.56
CA SER A 2 -14.69 -2.47 -2.31
C SER A 2 -13.79 -1.28 -1.91
N SER A 3 -13.68 -0.99 -0.61
CA SER A 3 -12.86 0.12 -0.10
C SER A 3 -11.38 -0.24 0.01
N VAL A 4 -10.49 0.76 0.07
CA VAL A 4 -9.05 0.55 0.28
C VAL A 4 -8.78 -0.18 1.59
N ASP A 5 -9.50 0.13 2.68
CA ASP A 5 -9.34 -0.56 3.98
C ASP A 5 -9.59 -2.06 3.88
N ILE A 6 -10.63 -2.46 3.12
CA ILE A 6 -10.93 -3.88 2.90
C ILE A 6 -9.83 -4.53 2.05
N ASN A 7 -9.42 -3.85 0.98
CA ASN A 7 -8.43 -4.37 0.04
C ASN A 7 -7.02 -4.46 0.66
N ALA A 8 -6.68 -3.60 1.63
CA ALA A 8 -5.38 -3.60 2.34
C ALA A 8 -5.10 -4.91 3.09
N ARG A 9 -6.16 -5.66 3.46
CA ARG A 9 -6.02 -6.98 4.08
C ARG A 9 -5.36 -8.01 3.16
N GLY A 10 -5.59 -7.91 1.84
CA GLY A 10 -5.01 -8.83 0.85
C GLY A 10 -3.48 -8.77 0.79
N PRO A 11 -2.87 -7.60 0.53
CA PRO A 11 -1.41 -7.43 0.56
C PRO A 11 -0.80 -7.78 1.92
N ALA A 12 -1.47 -7.48 3.04
CA ALA A 12 -1.02 -7.92 4.35
C ALA A 12 -0.93 -9.46 4.43
N HIS A 13 -1.98 -10.17 4.00
CA HIS A 13 -1.95 -11.64 3.93
C HIS A 13 -0.90 -12.17 2.96
N LEU A 14 -0.65 -11.49 1.84
CA LEU A 14 0.36 -11.88 0.88
C LEU A 14 1.77 -11.82 1.48
N VAL A 15 2.10 -10.76 2.22
CA VAL A 15 3.37 -10.66 2.96
C VAL A 15 3.53 -11.79 3.97
N GLU A 16 2.47 -12.09 4.71
CA GLU A 16 2.49 -13.20 5.68
C GLU A 16 2.65 -14.57 5.01
N ALA A 17 2.00 -14.78 3.87
CA ALA A 17 2.11 -16.01 3.09
C ALA A 17 3.49 -16.15 2.41
N SER A 18 4.20 -15.05 2.16
CA SER A 18 5.55 -15.04 1.59
C SER A 18 6.66 -15.34 2.60
N ARG A 19 6.35 -15.70 3.85
CA ARG A 19 7.36 -16.16 4.82
C ARG A 19 8.14 -17.36 4.27
N GLY A 20 9.46 -17.22 4.14
CA GLY A 20 10.34 -18.23 3.53
C GLY A 20 10.56 -18.05 2.02
N LEU A 21 10.00 -17.00 1.42
CA LEU A 21 10.24 -16.55 0.06
C LEU A 21 10.73 -15.08 0.07
N ASP A 22 11.12 -14.58 -1.09
CA ASP A 22 11.33 -13.14 -1.25
C ASP A 22 9.99 -12.39 -1.19
N ALA A 23 9.85 -11.54 -0.18
CA ALA A 23 8.66 -10.73 0.06
C ALA A 23 8.78 -9.30 -0.49
N THR A 24 9.82 -8.97 -1.27
CA THR A 24 10.08 -7.61 -1.76
C THR A 24 8.87 -7.03 -2.51
N VAL A 25 8.31 -7.78 -3.46
CA VAL A 25 7.14 -7.32 -4.23
C VAL A 25 5.88 -7.26 -3.36
N PRO A 26 5.48 -8.31 -2.62
CA PRO A 26 4.38 -8.25 -1.66
C PRO A 26 4.46 -7.07 -0.68
N ALA A 27 5.64 -6.80 -0.13
CA ALA A 27 5.88 -5.71 0.81
C ALA A 27 5.67 -4.34 0.16
N ALA A 28 6.21 -4.13 -1.05
CA ALA A 28 6.00 -2.89 -1.79
C ALA A 28 4.51 -2.65 -2.12
N VAL A 29 3.77 -3.71 -2.44
CA VAL A 29 2.32 -3.62 -2.65
C VAL A 29 1.61 -3.24 -1.34
N ARG A 30 1.94 -3.88 -0.20
CA ARG A 30 1.37 -3.51 1.11
C ARG A 30 1.63 -2.04 1.44
N GLU A 31 2.84 -1.57 1.22
CA GLU A 31 3.24 -0.19 1.49
C GLU A 31 2.45 0.83 0.67
N LEU A 32 2.10 0.51 -0.58
CA LEU A 32 1.23 1.34 -1.42
C LEU A 32 -0.17 1.51 -0.83
N PHE A 33 -0.75 0.44 -0.28
CA PHE A 33 -2.04 0.49 0.40
C PHE A 33 -1.95 1.27 1.71
N ASP A 34 -0.89 1.05 2.50
CA ASP A 34 -0.65 1.79 3.75
C ASP A 34 -0.57 3.31 3.47
N ARG A 35 0.14 3.73 2.41
CA ARG A 35 0.20 5.13 1.98
C ARG A 35 -1.16 5.67 1.53
N ALA A 36 -1.97 4.88 0.84
CA ALA A 36 -3.32 5.30 0.44
C ALA A 36 -4.22 5.53 1.65
N VAL A 37 -4.18 4.63 2.65
CA VAL A 37 -4.92 4.78 3.91
C VAL A 37 -4.44 6.02 4.67
N ALA A 38 -3.12 6.19 4.81
CA ALA A 38 -2.52 7.34 5.51
C ALA A 38 -2.88 8.69 4.87
N ARG A 39 -3.14 8.72 3.56
CA ARG A 39 -3.60 9.92 2.83
C ARG A 39 -5.12 10.15 2.90
N GLY A 40 -5.84 9.36 3.70
CA GLY A 40 -7.28 9.50 3.90
C GLY A 40 -8.14 8.80 2.84
N HIS A 41 -7.58 7.89 2.05
CA HIS A 41 -8.32 7.17 1.02
C HIS A 41 -8.95 5.85 1.50
N GLY A 42 -8.93 5.54 2.79
CA GLY A 42 -9.40 4.25 3.34
C GLY A 42 -10.81 3.84 2.87
N ALA A 43 -11.74 4.81 2.82
CA ALA A 43 -13.12 4.62 2.38
C ALA A 43 -13.32 4.67 0.84
N HIS A 44 -12.28 5.04 0.07
CA HIS A 44 -12.35 5.13 -1.39
C HIS A 44 -12.11 3.78 -2.06
N GLY A 45 -12.31 3.71 -3.37
CA GLY A 45 -11.99 2.52 -4.16
C GLY A 45 -10.48 2.35 -4.40
N VAL A 46 -10.08 1.16 -4.87
CA VAL A 46 -8.68 0.80 -5.18
C VAL A 46 -7.98 1.75 -6.16
N ALA A 47 -8.74 2.51 -6.97
CA ALA A 47 -8.19 3.54 -7.86
C ALA A 47 -7.38 4.61 -7.10
N SER A 48 -7.67 4.88 -5.83
CA SER A 48 -6.87 5.82 -5.03
C SER A 48 -5.46 5.31 -4.71
N VAL A 49 -5.20 4.01 -4.82
CA VAL A 49 -3.83 3.48 -4.77
C VAL A 49 -3.04 3.91 -6.02
N VAL A 50 -3.70 4.01 -7.18
CA VAL A 50 -3.07 4.50 -8.43
C VAL A 50 -2.71 5.98 -8.32
N GLU A 51 -3.52 6.77 -7.61
CA GLU A 51 -3.23 8.18 -7.31
C GLU A 51 -1.96 8.31 -6.47
N VAL A 52 -1.75 7.44 -5.49
CA VAL A 52 -0.53 7.38 -4.68
C VAL A 52 0.71 7.09 -5.53
N ILE A 53 0.61 6.17 -6.49
CA ILE A 53 1.70 5.86 -7.43
C ILE A 53 2.05 7.08 -8.28
N ARG A 54 1.04 7.80 -8.77
CA ARG A 54 1.22 9.00 -9.60
C ARG A 54 1.78 10.19 -8.82
N GLN A 55 1.59 10.21 -7.50
CA GLN A 55 2.04 11.29 -6.61
C GLN A 55 2.89 10.71 -5.47
N PRO A 56 4.14 10.28 -5.75
CA PRO A 56 4.96 9.55 -4.79
C PRO A 56 5.40 10.39 -3.57
N SER A 57 5.31 11.72 -3.63
CA SER A 57 5.82 12.62 -2.60
C SER A 57 4.92 12.69 -1.36
N ALA A 58 5.22 11.86 -0.36
CA ALA A 58 5.23 12.31 1.04
C ALA A 58 6.70 12.25 1.45
N GLU A 59 7.30 13.41 1.71
CA GLU A 59 8.68 13.67 2.17
C GLU A 59 9.60 12.44 2.28
N VAL A 60 10.43 12.22 1.26
CA VAL A 60 11.68 11.48 1.45
C VAL A 60 12.63 12.42 2.19
N HIS A 61 12.56 12.46 3.53
CA HIS A 61 13.61 13.04 4.33
C HIS A 61 14.80 12.07 4.31
N VAL A 62 15.59 12.11 3.25
CA VAL A 62 16.95 11.54 3.27
C VAL A 62 17.74 12.41 4.24
N GLN A 63 17.98 11.93 5.46
CA GLN A 63 19.07 12.46 6.26
C GLN A 63 20.38 12.04 5.58
N ALA A 64 21.09 13.05 5.08
CA ALA A 64 22.47 12.95 4.62
C ALA A 64 23.44 12.97 5.81
#